data_AF-A0A8J7YBR5-F1
#
_entry.id   AF-A0A8J7YBR5-F1
#
_cell.length_a   1.000
_cell.length_b   1.000
_cell.length_c   1.000
_cell.angle_alpha   90.00
_cell.angle_beta   90.00
_cell.angle_gamma   90.00
#
_symmetry.space_group_name_H-M   'P 1'
#
loop_
_entity.id
_entity.type
_entity.pdbx_description
1 polymer ?
#
loop_
_entity_poly.entity_id
_entity_poly.type
_entity_poly.pdbx_seq_one_letter_code
_entity_poly.pdbx_strand_id
1 'polypeptide(L)'
;MIDASGLSVELGGQRILSGVDLAVDCGSLVGLVGPNGAGKTTVLRTLRATLTPDEGAVRVAGERLADLSARAVSQLVASTPQTTTLSFEFTVEQAVEMGRTPHLGRFDRADEADREAVQAAMERAEVARFADRAVTSLSGGERQRVLLARALAQATPVLLLDEPTANLDINHAVRTLELASSLVAEGKTAVAAIHDLNLAARYCDELVLLADGEVRAAGAPRDVLTTETLGDAFDAETLVTGQPGFDAPLVTPLADRDPVDAHVHVVGTGTQAAAAVARLVAAGLTVSVGVVPAGDAAAERATELDCEAVTVPPFAGVDEHSRERASELAREADAAVLAGDAGDANQSVVAAARRLVAVEGEGVPRVESGRTTVTDIEGLPEAVAALPDYDERKSRSERVRQERQDR
;
A
#
# COMPACT_ATOMS: atom_id res chain seq x y z
N MET A 1 24.34 0.80 -7.01
CA MET A 1 24.99 -0.20 -6.13
C MET A 1 24.63 -1.63 -6.53
N ILE A 2 23.35 -1.93 -6.74
CA ILE A 2 22.85 -3.24 -7.21
C ILE A 2 22.33 -3.07 -8.64
N ASP A 3 22.65 -4.01 -9.51
CA ASP A 3 22.13 -4.10 -10.87
C ASP A 3 21.77 -5.56 -11.15
N ALA A 4 20.50 -5.82 -11.40
CA ALA A 4 19.97 -7.10 -11.83
C ALA A 4 19.33 -6.91 -13.20
N SER A 5 19.79 -7.68 -14.18
CA SER A 5 19.35 -7.55 -15.57
C SER A 5 18.81 -8.88 -16.09
N GLY A 6 17.60 -8.85 -16.63
CA GLY A 6 16.92 -9.96 -17.30
C GLY A 6 16.79 -11.21 -16.44
N LEU A 7 16.48 -11.08 -15.15
CA LEU A 7 16.41 -12.22 -14.24
C LEU A 7 15.25 -13.14 -14.58
N SER A 8 15.56 -14.36 -15.02
CA SER A 8 14.59 -15.44 -15.20
C SER A 8 14.89 -16.59 -14.24
N VAL A 9 13.86 -17.11 -13.59
CA VAL A 9 13.98 -18.20 -12.61
C VAL A 9 12.85 -19.19 -12.79
N GLU A 10 13.17 -20.48 -12.85
CA GLU A 10 12.26 -21.61 -12.87
C GLU A 10 12.46 -22.47 -11.63
N LEU A 11 11.36 -22.77 -10.92
CA LEU A 11 11.37 -23.67 -9.76
C LEU A 11 10.30 -24.74 -9.96
N GLY A 12 10.69 -26.01 -9.93
CA GLY A 12 9.75 -27.13 -10.03
C GLY A 12 8.96 -27.17 -11.35
N GLY A 13 9.53 -26.67 -12.46
CA GLY A 13 8.87 -26.61 -13.76
C GLY A 13 7.94 -25.41 -13.96
N GLN A 14 7.92 -24.46 -13.01
CA GLN A 14 7.14 -23.23 -13.10
C GLN A 14 8.07 -22.03 -13.19
N ARG A 15 7.83 -21.15 -14.17
CA ARG A 15 8.53 -19.86 -14.28
C ARG A 15 8.04 -18.93 -13.17
N ILE A 16 8.95 -18.56 -12.28
CA ILE A 16 8.69 -17.69 -11.12
C ILE A 16 9.09 -16.24 -11.40
N LEU A 17 10.18 -16.03 -12.14
CA LEU A 17 10.61 -14.72 -12.65
C LEU A 17 10.81 -14.80 -14.16
N SER A 18 10.40 -13.74 -14.86
CA SER A 18 10.46 -13.63 -16.32
C SER A 18 11.09 -12.29 -16.69
N GLY A 19 12.41 -12.29 -16.93
CA GLY A 19 13.13 -11.10 -17.39
C GLY A 19 13.10 -9.89 -16.45
N VAL A 20 13.17 -10.09 -15.13
CA VAL A 20 13.10 -8.99 -14.16
C VAL A 20 14.37 -8.14 -14.18
N ASP A 21 14.20 -6.84 -14.41
CA ASP A 21 15.24 -5.81 -14.28
C ASP A 21 15.06 -5.04 -12.96
N LEU A 22 16.15 -4.78 -12.24
CA LEU A 22 16.16 -4.01 -11.00
C LEU A 22 17.49 -3.28 -10.86
N ALA A 23 17.43 -1.96 -10.71
CA ALA A 23 18.58 -1.12 -10.38
C ALA A 23 18.33 -0.45 -9.02
N VAL A 24 19.35 -0.46 -8.15
CA VAL A 24 19.27 0.20 -6.84
C VAL A 24 20.51 1.04 -6.62
N ASP A 25 20.29 2.34 -6.47
CA ASP A 25 21.35 3.31 -6.23
C ASP A 25 21.98 3.21 -4.84
N CYS A 26 23.14 3.84 -4.69
CA CYS A 26 23.79 3.94 -3.39
C CYS A 26 22.95 4.85 -2.48
N GLY A 27 22.71 4.45 -1.23
CA GLY A 27 21.99 5.30 -0.29
C GLY A 27 20.48 5.39 -0.55
N SER A 28 19.88 4.38 -1.18
CA SER A 28 18.42 4.27 -1.33
C SER A 28 17.84 3.02 -0.65
N LEU A 29 16.59 3.14 -0.22
CA LEU A 29 15.73 2.07 0.27
C LEU A 29 14.65 1.76 -0.79
N VAL A 30 14.81 0.64 -1.49
CA VAL A 30 13.86 0.21 -2.53
C VAL A 30 12.91 -0.84 -1.97
N GLY A 31 11.61 -0.61 -2.13
CA GLY A 31 10.55 -1.54 -1.73
C GLY A 31 10.14 -2.48 -2.87
N LEU A 32 10.28 -3.79 -2.69
CA LEU A 32 9.64 -4.79 -3.56
C LEU A 32 8.22 -5.02 -3.04
N VAL A 33 7.23 -4.63 -3.84
CA VAL A 33 5.79 -4.77 -3.53
C VAL A 33 5.11 -5.64 -4.58
N GLY A 34 3.91 -6.15 -4.27
CA GLY A 34 3.14 -7.02 -5.17
C GLY A 34 2.37 -8.10 -4.43
N PRO A 35 1.50 -8.87 -5.10
CA PRO A 35 0.73 -9.93 -4.48
C PRO A 35 1.61 -11.08 -3.96
N ASN A 36 0.99 -11.97 -3.18
CA ASN A 36 1.62 -13.22 -2.78
C ASN A 36 1.92 -14.07 -4.01
N GLY A 37 3.11 -14.67 -4.05
CA GLY A 37 3.54 -15.47 -5.21
C GLY A 37 4.16 -14.67 -6.36
N ALA A 38 4.17 -13.33 -6.32
CA ALA A 38 4.77 -12.49 -7.37
C ALA A 38 6.29 -12.64 -7.58
N GLY A 39 6.99 -13.40 -6.73
CA GLY A 39 8.42 -13.65 -6.87
C GLY A 39 9.35 -12.72 -6.06
N LYS A 40 8.83 -11.85 -5.18
CA LYS A 40 9.62 -10.94 -4.32
C LYS A 40 10.78 -11.65 -3.58
N THR A 41 10.46 -12.71 -2.83
CA THR A 41 11.47 -13.50 -2.12
C THR A 41 12.44 -14.20 -3.07
N THR A 42 12.00 -14.56 -4.28
CA THR A 42 12.87 -15.14 -5.33
C THR A 42 13.88 -14.11 -5.82
N VAL A 43 13.47 -12.85 -6.06
CA VAL A 43 14.38 -11.74 -6.35
C VAL A 43 15.37 -11.53 -5.21
N LEU A 44 14.92 -11.47 -3.95
CA LEU A 44 15.85 -11.33 -2.82
C LEU A 44 16.85 -12.50 -2.73
N ARG A 45 16.43 -13.73 -3.08
CA ARG A 45 17.31 -14.90 -3.09
C ARG A 45 18.37 -14.85 -4.19
N THR A 46 18.06 -14.26 -5.35
CA THR A 46 19.05 -14.03 -6.43
C THR A 46 20.01 -12.90 -6.06
N LEU A 47 19.53 -11.83 -5.43
CA LEU A 47 20.35 -10.70 -4.96
C LEU A 47 21.37 -11.09 -3.87
N ARG A 48 21.14 -12.17 -3.12
CA ARG A 48 22.13 -12.73 -2.16
C ARG A 48 22.86 -13.98 -2.65
N ALA A 49 22.74 -14.31 -3.94
CA ALA A 49 23.35 -15.49 -4.57
C ALA A 49 23.02 -16.85 -3.91
N THR A 50 21.92 -16.94 -3.16
CA THR A 50 21.41 -18.23 -2.65
C THR A 50 20.59 -18.99 -3.69
N LEU A 51 20.20 -18.28 -4.76
CA LEU A 51 19.55 -18.83 -5.93
C LEU A 51 20.21 -18.24 -7.16
N THR A 52 20.76 -19.08 -8.03
CA THR A 52 21.31 -18.65 -9.32
C THR A 52 20.15 -18.54 -10.31
N PRO A 53 19.98 -17.42 -11.02
CA PRO A 53 18.95 -17.32 -12.04
C PRO A 53 19.32 -18.17 -13.27
N ASP A 54 18.32 -18.65 -13.99
CA ASP A 54 18.50 -19.42 -15.23
C ASP A 54 19.02 -18.52 -16.36
N GLU A 55 18.53 -17.28 -16.40
CA GLU A 55 18.96 -16.24 -17.34
C GLU A 55 19.18 -14.92 -16.60
N GLY A 56 19.98 -14.04 -17.21
CA GLY A 56 20.32 -12.75 -16.64
C GLY A 56 21.55 -12.78 -15.72
N ALA A 57 21.78 -11.67 -15.02
CA ALA A 57 22.90 -11.53 -14.10
C ALA A 57 22.59 -10.55 -12.98
N VAL A 58 23.25 -10.75 -11.83
CA VAL A 58 23.23 -9.81 -10.71
C VAL A 58 24.64 -9.29 -10.46
N ARG A 59 24.76 -7.97 -10.30
CA ARG A 59 25.96 -7.26 -9.88
C ARG A 59 25.69 -6.48 -8.59
N VAL A 60 26.63 -6.53 -7.66
CA VAL A 60 26.60 -5.72 -6.44
C VAL A 60 27.96 -5.05 -6.28
N ALA A 61 27.96 -3.74 -6.08
CA ALA A 61 29.18 -2.92 -6.05
C ALA A 61 30.07 -3.12 -7.30
N GLY A 62 29.44 -3.36 -8.47
CA GLY A 62 30.12 -3.61 -9.74
C GLY A 62 30.58 -5.06 -9.96
N GLU A 63 30.62 -5.87 -8.90
CA GLU A 63 31.05 -7.27 -8.93
C GLU A 63 29.89 -8.18 -9.34
N ARG A 64 30.11 -9.09 -10.30
CA ARG A 64 29.08 -10.07 -10.68
C ARG A 64 29.02 -11.17 -9.63
N LEU A 65 27.86 -11.38 -9.02
CA LEU A 65 27.72 -12.30 -7.89
C LEU A 65 28.07 -13.76 -8.22
N ALA A 66 27.84 -14.17 -9.47
CA ALA A 66 28.16 -15.52 -9.95
C ALA A 66 29.68 -15.83 -9.95
N ASP A 67 30.52 -14.80 -10.00
CA ASP A 67 31.98 -14.94 -10.03
C ASP A 67 32.60 -14.92 -8.62
N LEU A 68 31.78 -14.65 -7.59
CA LEU A 68 32.21 -14.53 -6.21
C LEU A 68 31.99 -15.82 -5.41
N SER A 69 32.86 -16.07 -4.44
CA SER A 69 32.61 -17.09 -3.43
C SER A 69 31.45 -16.69 -2.52
N ALA A 70 30.74 -17.65 -1.93
CA ALA A 70 29.67 -17.37 -0.97
C ALA A 70 30.12 -16.47 0.20
N ARG A 71 31.38 -16.59 0.62
CA ARG A 71 31.99 -15.71 1.64
C ARG A 71 32.09 -14.27 1.14
N ALA A 72 32.60 -14.06 -0.07
CA ALA A 72 32.72 -12.73 -0.67
C ALA A 72 31.35 -12.07 -0.90
N VAL A 73 30.34 -12.83 -1.37
CA VAL A 73 28.95 -12.34 -1.45
C VAL A 73 28.44 -11.92 -0.08
N SER A 74 28.70 -12.73 0.96
CA SER A 74 28.32 -12.41 2.34
C SER A 74 29.12 -11.24 2.95
N GLN A 75 30.14 -10.72 2.28
CA GLN A 75 30.79 -9.46 2.71
C GLN A 75 30.19 -8.23 2.00
N LEU A 76 29.44 -8.45 0.91
CA LEU A 76 28.75 -7.40 0.16
C LEU A 76 27.27 -7.28 0.55
N VAL A 77 26.61 -8.39 0.88
CA VAL A 77 25.16 -8.46 1.08
C VAL A 77 24.84 -9.17 2.39
N ALA A 78 24.10 -8.50 3.28
CA ALA A 78 23.46 -9.12 4.44
C ALA A 78 21.96 -9.23 4.19
N SER A 79 21.32 -10.26 4.74
CA SER A 79 19.87 -10.43 4.60
C SER A 79 19.21 -10.89 5.89
N THR A 80 18.03 -10.34 6.19
CA THR A 80 17.15 -10.87 7.23
C THR A 80 16.14 -11.83 6.61
N PRO A 81 16.15 -13.14 6.95
CA PRO A 81 15.18 -14.08 6.40
C PRO A 81 13.80 -13.91 7.04
N GLN A 82 12.73 -14.17 6.26
CA GLN A 82 11.32 -14.12 6.70
C GLN A 82 11.02 -15.00 7.92
N THR A 83 11.65 -16.18 8.03
CA THR A 83 11.48 -17.07 9.18
C THR A 83 12.84 -17.60 9.62
N THR A 84 13.14 -17.45 10.90
CA THR A 84 14.28 -18.13 11.54
C THR A 84 13.73 -19.06 12.61
N THR A 85 13.68 -20.36 12.31
CA THR A 85 13.49 -21.39 13.33
C THR A 85 14.85 -21.65 13.96
N LEU A 86 15.18 -20.93 15.03
CA LEU A 86 16.35 -21.27 15.84
C LEU A 86 16.00 -22.52 16.64
N SER A 87 16.48 -23.67 16.17
CA SER A 87 16.22 -24.98 16.81
C SER A 87 17.03 -25.21 18.10
N PHE A 88 17.91 -24.27 18.46
CA PHE A 88 18.75 -24.32 19.65
C PHE A 88 18.65 -22.99 20.42
N GLU A 89 18.76 -23.06 21.75
CA GLU A 89 18.70 -21.89 22.64
C GLU A 89 20.02 -21.09 22.58
N PHE A 90 20.16 -20.26 21.56
CA PHE A 90 21.20 -19.23 21.55
C PHE A 90 20.76 -18.01 22.34
N THR A 91 21.71 -17.35 23.00
CA THR A 91 21.48 -16.00 23.54
C THR A 91 21.35 -15.00 22.40
N VAL A 92 20.80 -13.81 22.68
CA VAL A 92 20.72 -12.72 21.70
C VAL A 92 22.10 -12.35 21.19
N GLU A 93 23.08 -12.19 22.10
CA GLU A 93 24.45 -11.84 21.73
C GLU A 93 25.05 -12.90 20.79
N GLN A 94 24.93 -14.18 21.13
CA GLN A 94 25.40 -15.29 20.28
C GLN A 94 24.73 -15.29 18.90
N ALA A 95 23.43 -14.98 18.83
CA ALA A 95 22.73 -14.89 17.56
C ALA A 95 23.23 -13.72 16.69
N VAL A 96 23.61 -12.60 17.31
CA VAL A 96 24.18 -11.44 16.61
C VAL A 96 25.63 -11.68 16.20
N GLU A 97 26.43 -12.34 17.04
CA GLU A 97 27.80 -12.78 16.73
C GLU A 97 27.88 -13.62 15.45
N MET A 98 26.85 -14.43 15.16
CA MET A 98 26.78 -15.19 13.90
C MET A 98 26.87 -14.32 12.65
N GLY A 99 26.50 -13.04 12.75
CA GLY A 99 26.68 -12.04 11.69
C GLY A 99 28.15 -11.82 11.30
N ARG A 100 29.11 -12.10 12.19
CA ARG A 100 30.55 -11.97 11.93
C ARG A 100 31.17 -13.16 11.18
N THR A 101 30.40 -14.22 10.94
CA THR A 101 30.88 -15.44 10.25
C THR A 101 31.63 -15.18 8.93
N PRO A 102 31.20 -14.24 8.06
CA PRO A 102 31.92 -13.91 6.82
C PRO A 102 33.29 -13.24 7.03
N HIS A 103 33.60 -12.77 8.23
CA HIS A 103 34.87 -12.12 8.58
C HIS A 103 35.85 -13.05 9.30
N LEU A 104 35.35 -14.11 9.93
CA LEU A 104 36.16 -15.11 10.65
C LEU A 104 36.76 -16.16 9.71
N GLY A 105 38.06 -16.42 9.78
CA GLY A 105 38.66 -17.60 9.16
C GLY A 105 38.30 -18.90 9.90
N ARG A 106 38.62 -20.06 9.29
CA ARG A 106 38.20 -21.39 9.78
C ARG A 106 38.71 -21.73 11.19
N PHE A 107 39.76 -21.07 11.66
CA PHE A 107 40.37 -21.27 12.98
C PHE A 107 40.48 -19.97 13.78
N ASP A 108 39.92 -18.87 13.27
CA ASP A 108 40.02 -17.58 13.92
C ASP A 108 38.99 -17.51 15.05
N ARG A 109 39.37 -16.81 16.12
CA ARG A 109 38.44 -16.40 17.16
C ARG A 109 38.03 -14.96 16.89
N ALA A 110 36.81 -14.61 17.28
CA ALA A 110 36.34 -13.23 17.25
C ALA A 110 37.35 -12.32 17.98
N ASP A 111 37.80 -11.29 17.27
CA ASP A 111 38.73 -10.29 17.78
C ASP A 111 37.97 -9.13 18.45
N GLU A 112 38.67 -8.06 18.81
CA GLU A 112 38.03 -6.89 19.41
C GLU A 112 37.13 -6.15 18.42
N ALA A 113 37.51 -6.07 17.14
CA ALA A 113 36.71 -5.40 16.12
C ALA A 113 35.40 -6.15 15.87
N ASP A 114 35.39 -7.48 15.95
CA ASP A 114 34.18 -8.29 15.88
C ASP A 114 33.24 -8.02 17.06
N ARG A 115 33.77 -7.90 18.28
CA ARG A 115 32.98 -7.57 19.48
C ARG A 115 32.40 -6.16 19.40
N GLU A 116 33.19 -5.18 18.98
CA GLU A 116 32.73 -3.81 18.76
C GLU A 116 31.60 -3.75 17.72
N ALA A 117 31.74 -4.48 16.60
CA ALA A 117 30.72 -4.56 15.57
C ALA A 117 29.41 -5.20 16.07
N VAL A 118 29.51 -6.26 16.86
CA VAL A 118 28.36 -6.93 17.49
C VAL A 118 27.65 -5.99 18.47
N GLN A 119 28.41 -5.34 19.36
CA GLN A 119 27.86 -4.41 20.35
C GLN A 119 27.17 -3.22 19.68
N ALA A 120 27.81 -2.59 18.70
CA ALA A 120 27.23 -1.48 17.96
C ALA A 120 25.94 -1.88 17.24
N ALA A 121 25.91 -3.09 16.65
CA ALA A 121 24.71 -3.62 16.00
C ALA A 121 23.57 -3.88 17.00
N MET A 122 23.87 -4.44 18.17
CA MET A 122 22.89 -4.65 19.23
C MET A 122 22.33 -3.34 19.79
N GLU A 123 23.16 -2.32 19.93
CA GLU A 123 22.75 -0.99 20.38
C GLU A 123 21.83 -0.33 19.36
N ARG A 124 22.21 -0.32 18.08
CA ARG A 124 21.39 0.27 17.01
C ARG A 124 20.05 -0.43 16.82
N ALA A 125 20.00 -1.75 17.02
CA ALA A 125 18.75 -2.49 16.99
C ALA A 125 17.97 -2.48 18.31
N GLU A 126 18.44 -1.77 19.34
CA GLU A 126 17.85 -1.69 20.69
C GLU A 126 17.68 -3.05 21.39
N VAL A 127 18.56 -4.03 21.09
CA VAL A 127 18.51 -5.38 21.66
C VAL A 127 19.62 -5.65 22.68
N ALA A 128 20.55 -4.72 22.90
CA ALA A 128 21.66 -4.88 23.86
C ALA A 128 21.19 -5.27 25.28
N ARG A 129 20.05 -4.74 25.74
CA ARG A 129 19.44 -5.10 27.04
C ARG A 129 18.98 -6.57 27.15
N PHE A 130 18.94 -7.28 26.03
CA PHE A 130 18.53 -8.68 25.95
C PHE A 130 19.69 -9.63 25.66
N ALA A 131 20.94 -9.14 25.67
CA ALA A 131 22.15 -9.89 25.27
C ALA A 131 22.18 -11.34 25.79
N ASP A 132 21.95 -11.52 27.10
CA ASP A 132 22.00 -12.83 27.77
C ASP A 132 20.72 -13.67 27.66
N ARG A 133 19.62 -13.11 27.13
CA ARG A 133 18.35 -13.83 27.02
C ARG A 133 18.39 -14.80 25.86
N ALA A 134 17.72 -15.95 26.02
CA ALA A 134 17.46 -16.85 24.92
C ALA A 134 16.57 -16.14 23.86
N VAL A 135 16.94 -16.23 22.58
CA VAL A 135 16.17 -15.62 21.48
C VAL A 135 14.74 -16.18 21.42
N THR A 136 14.54 -17.44 21.81
CA THR A 136 13.24 -18.11 21.88
C THR A 136 12.30 -17.53 22.95
N SER A 137 12.83 -16.77 23.92
CA SER A 137 12.06 -16.10 24.98
C SER A 137 11.55 -14.71 24.60
N LEU A 138 11.95 -14.20 23.43
CA LEU A 138 11.62 -12.85 22.96
C LEU A 138 10.26 -12.80 22.27
N SER A 139 9.65 -11.61 22.24
CA SER A 139 8.49 -11.37 21.38
C SER A 139 8.87 -11.47 19.89
N GLY A 140 7.87 -11.59 19.00
CA GLY A 140 8.12 -11.60 17.54
C GLY A 140 8.89 -10.37 17.06
N GLY A 141 8.53 -9.17 17.53
CA GLY A 141 9.19 -7.91 17.18
C GLY A 141 10.59 -7.76 17.78
N GLU A 142 10.81 -8.25 19.00
CA GLU A 142 12.15 -8.30 19.58
C GLU A 142 13.05 -9.26 18.79
N ARG A 143 12.54 -10.45 18.44
CA ARG A 143 13.26 -11.43 17.62
C ARG A 143 13.62 -10.86 16.25
N GLN A 144 12.72 -10.12 15.60
CA GLN A 144 13.01 -9.48 14.31
C GLN A 144 14.15 -8.46 14.43
N ARG A 145 14.17 -7.67 15.52
CA ARG A 145 15.27 -6.74 15.78
C ARG A 145 16.60 -7.45 16.06
N VAL A 146 16.58 -8.64 16.68
CA VAL A 146 17.79 -9.48 16.79
C VAL A 146 18.29 -9.93 15.41
N LEU A 147 17.39 -10.31 14.49
CA LEU A 147 17.78 -10.67 13.12
C LEU A 147 18.37 -9.47 12.37
N LEU A 148 17.80 -8.29 12.56
CA LEU A 148 18.35 -7.06 11.99
C LEU A 148 19.71 -6.70 12.60
N ALA A 149 19.88 -6.82 13.93
CA ALA A 149 21.16 -6.67 14.60
C ALA A 149 22.20 -7.63 14.04
N ARG A 150 21.84 -8.90 13.84
CA ARG A 150 22.72 -9.90 13.21
C ARG A 150 23.16 -9.48 11.80
N ALA A 151 22.23 -9.00 10.97
CA ALA A 151 22.54 -8.50 9.63
C ALA A 151 23.45 -7.26 9.68
N LEU A 152 23.23 -6.37 10.66
CA LEU A 152 24.05 -5.18 10.88
C LEU A 152 25.47 -5.52 11.32
N ALA A 153 25.63 -6.52 12.22
CA ALA A 153 26.92 -6.99 12.66
C ALA A 153 27.77 -7.51 11.50
N GLN A 154 27.15 -8.00 10.42
CA GLN A 154 27.85 -8.42 9.19
C GLN A 154 28.57 -7.28 8.48
N ALA A 155 28.24 -6.02 8.78
CA ALA A 155 28.90 -4.81 8.29
C ALA A 155 29.00 -4.70 6.75
N THR A 156 27.92 -5.08 6.06
CA THR A 156 27.85 -5.05 4.59
C THR A 156 27.35 -3.69 4.05
N PRO A 157 27.67 -3.35 2.80
CA PRO A 157 27.11 -2.17 2.13
C PRO A 157 25.63 -2.33 1.76
N VAL A 158 25.18 -3.57 1.46
CA VAL A 158 23.79 -3.87 1.08
C VAL A 158 23.07 -4.64 2.19
N LEU A 159 21.82 -4.25 2.46
CA LEU A 159 20.87 -4.94 3.31
C LEU A 159 19.65 -5.43 2.50
N LEU A 160 19.32 -6.71 2.60
CA LEU A 160 18.11 -7.28 2.01
C LEU A 160 17.14 -7.68 3.12
N LEU A 161 15.93 -7.13 3.08
CA LEU A 161 14.92 -7.34 4.12
C LEU A 161 13.75 -8.14 3.53
N ASP A 162 13.65 -9.42 3.87
CA ASP A 162 12.56 -10.30 3.40
C ASP A 162 11.41 -10.25 4.41
N GLU A 163 10.38 -9.47 4.08
CA GLU A 163 9.20 -9.22 4.92
C GLU A 163 9.52 -8.76 6.36
N PRO A 164 10.24 -7.63 6.52
CA PRO A 164 10.73 -7.21 7.83
C PRO A 164 9.63 -6.81 8.81
N THR A 165 8.40 -6.62 8.33
CA THR A 165 7.24 -6.19 9.12
C THR A 165 6.21 -7.31 9.32
N ALA A 166 6.44 -8.51 8.80
CA ALA A 166 5.48 -9.61 8.90
C ALA A 166 5.29 -10.06 10.36
N ASN A 167 4.03 -10.30 10.75
CA ASN A 167 3.64 -10.73 12.09
C ASN A 167 4.07 -9.79 13.23
N LEU A 168 4.32 -8.50 12.92
CA LEU A 168 4.63 -7.47 13.90
C LEU A 168 3.40 -6.60 14.17
N ASP A 169 3.31 -6.08 15.39
CA ASP A 169 2.41 -4.96 15.64
C ASP A 169 2.90 -3.69 14.92
N ILE A 170 2.01 -2.71 14.81
CA ILE A 170 2.25 -1.46 14.07
C ILE A 170 3.50 -0.73 14.59
N ASN A 171 3.72 -0.72 15.91
CA ASN A 171 4.85 0.01 16.50
C ASN A 171 6.19 -0.67 16.14
N HIS A 172 6.24 -1.99 16.20
CA HIS A 172 7.42 -2.77 15.85
C HIS A 172 7.71 -2.76 14.33
N ALA A 173 6.67 -2.78 13.50
CA ALA A 173 6.83 -2.62 12.05
C ALA A 173 7.45 -1.26 11.70
N VAL A 174 6.90 -0.18 12.26
CA VAL A 174 7.40 1.19 12.08
C VAL A 174 8.85 1.32 12.52
N ARG A 175 9.21 0.92 13.74
CA ARG A 175 10.60 1.02 14.22
C ARG A 175 11.60 0.25 13.36
N THR A 176 11.20 -0.90 12.82
CA THR A 176 12.05 -1.69 11.92
C THR A 176 12.36 -0.93 10.63
N LEU A 177 11.35 -0.29 10.03
CA LEU A 177 11.52 0.50 8.82
C LEU A 177 12.23 1.83 9.08
N GLU A 178 11.99 2.48 10.23
CA GLU A 178 12.74 3.66 10.67
C GLU A 178 14.23 3.36 10.83
N LEU A 179 14.57 2.22 11.43
CA LEU A 179 15.95 1.77 11.53
C LEU A 179 16.55 1.52 10.14
N ALA A 180 15.85 0.82 9.25
CA ALA A 180 16.32 0.60 7.88
C ALA A 180 16.56 1.91 7.13
N SER A 181 15.63 2.86 7.22
CA SER A 181 15.75 4.20 6.63
C SER A 181 16.95 4.98 7.21
N SER A 182 17.15 4.94 8.54
CA SER A 182 18.28 5.59 9.20
C SER A 182 19.63 5.05 8.71
N LEU A 183 19.73 3.74 8.47
CA LEU A 183 20.94 3.08 7.98
C LEU A 183 21.25 3.47 6.53
N VAL A 184 20.20 3.67 5.72
CA VAL A 184 20.33 4.16 4.36
C VAL A 184 20.79 5.61 4.34
N ALA A 185 20.26 6.46 5.22
CA ALA A 185 20.74 7.84 5.42
C ALA A 185 22.21 7.91 5.89
N GLU A 186 22.69 6.87 6.58
CA GLU A 186 24.11 6.71 6.97
C GLU A 186 24.99 6.13 5.82
N GLY A 187 24.42 5.88 4.64
CA GLY A 187 25.15 5.50 3.43
C GLY A 187 25.07 4.02 3.04
N LYS A 188 24.23 3.20 3.71
CA LYS A 188 23.92 1.84 3.24
C LYS A 188 22.89 1.88 2.10
N THR A 189 22.76 0.77 1.37
CA THR A 189 21.66 0.54 0.44
C THR A 189 20.80 -0.61 0.93
N ALA A 190 19.48 -0.50 0.78
CA ALA A 190 18.56 -1.53 1.22
C ALA A 190 17.50 -1.88 0.16
N VAL A 191 17.15 -3.16 0.10
CA VAL A 191 16.01 -3.66 -0.66
C VAL A 191 15.10 -4.42 0.28
N ALA A 192 13.84 -4.02 0.40
CA ALA A 192 12.89 -4.61 1.33
C ALA A 192 11.66 -5.16 0.60
N ALA A 193 11.36 -6.45 0.76
CA ALA A 193 10.06 -6.98 0.36
C ALA A 193 9.02 -6.58 1.41
N ILE A 194 8.08 -5.71 1.04
CA ILE A 194 7.06 -5.16 1.94
C ILE A 194 5.68 -5.49 1.36
N HIS A 195 4.80 -6.03 2.19
CA HIS A 195 3.42 -6.33 1.79
C HIS A 195 2.44 -5.19 2.05
N ASP A 196 2.69 -4.41 3.09
CA ASP A 196 1.87 -3.24 3.40
C ASP A 196 2.28 -2.08 2.49
N LEU A 197 1.43 -1.77 1.51
CA LEU A 197 1.68 -0.73 0.51
C LEU A 197 1.80 0.66 1.14
N ASN A 198 1.08 0.93 2.23
CA ASN A 198 1.12 2.23 2.91
C ASN A 198 2.43 2.42 3.69
N LEU A 199 2.96 1.35 4.30
CA LEU A 199 4.29 1.38 4.89
C LEU A 199 5.38 1.49 3.81
N ALA A 200 5.26 0.76 2.71
CA ALA A 200 6.21 0.86 1.60
C ALA A 200 6.26 2.28 1.04
N ALA A 201 5.09 2.88 0.79
CA ALA A 201 4.96 4.25 0.30
C ALA A 201 5.63 5.30 1.19
N ARG A 202 5.62 5.08 2.51
CA ARG A 202 6.10 6.03 3.50
C ARG A 202 7.61 5.96 3.74
N TYR A 203 8.21 4.77 3.63
CA TYR A 203 9.60 4.55 4.03
C TYR A 203 10.55 4.28 2.86
N CYS A 204 10.04 3.83 1.71
CA CYS A 204 10.89 3.54 0.55
C CYS A 204 11.03 4.78 -0.35
N ASP A 205 12.24 5.01 -0.83
CA ASP A 205 12.54 6.07 -1.80
C ASP A 205 11.95 5.74 -3.17
N GLU A 206 12.01 4.46 -3.54
CA GLU A 206 11.42 3.91 -4.76
C GLU A 206 10.74 2.57 -4.48
N LEU A 207 9.77 2.23 -5.31
CA LEU A 207 9.07 0.95 -5.31
C LEU A 207 9.27 0.22 -6.62
N VAL A 208 9.27 -1.11 -6.55
CA VAL A 208 9.18 -2.00 -7.70
C VAL A 208 8.01 -2.94 -7.45
N LEU A 209 6.96 -2.76 -8.26
CA LEU A 209 5.75 -3.57 -8.24
C LEU A 209 5.94 -4.80 -9.12
N LEU A 210 5.99 -5.97 -8.48
CA LEU A 210 6.07 -7.26 -9.14
C LEU A 210 4.69 -7.91 -9.20
N ALA A 211 4.30 -8.44 -10.35
CA ALA A 211 3.15 -9.33 -10.51
C ALA A 211 3.44 -10.36 -11.60
N ASP A 212 2.96 -11.59 -11.43
CA ASP A 212 3.19 -12.72 -12.34
C ASP A 212 4.67 -12.97 -12.73
N GLY A 213 5.60 -12.62 -11.83
CA GLY A 213 7.03 -12.79 -12.07
C GLY A 213 7.67 -11.71 -12.95
N GLU A 214 6.95 -10.62 -13.25
CA GLU A 214 7.42 -9.49 -14.06
C GLU A 214 7.32 -8.17 -13.28
N VAL A 215 8.12 -7.17 -13.69
CA VAL A 215 7.99 -5.80 -13.17
C VAL A 215 6.85 -5.10 -13.90
N ARG A 216 5.81 -4.72 -13.17
CA ARG A 216 4.65 -3.96 -13.71
C ARG A 216 4.90 -2.45 -13.68
N ALA A 217 5.53 -1.97 -12.61
CA ALA A 217 5.88 -0.56 -12.45
C ALA A 217 7.11 -0.42 -11.53
N ALA A 218 7.91 0.61 -11.76
CA ALA A 218 9.06 0.95 -10.93
C ALA A 218 9.27 2.47 -10.90
N GLY A 219 9.63 3.02 -9.74
CA GLY A 219 9.87 4.46 -9.56
C GLY A 219 9.42 4.97 -8.20
N ALA A 220 9.15 6.27 -8.08
CA ALA A 220 8.68 6.86 -6.83
C ALA A 220 7.32 6.27 -6.41
N PRO A 221 7.01 6.18 -5.10
CA PRO A 221 5.77 5.59 -4.63
C PRO A 221 4.50 6.12 -5.30
N ARG A 222 4.42 7.42 -5.56
CA ARG A 222 3.28 8.07 -6.22
C ARG A 222 3.07 7.66 -7.69
N ASP A 223 4.14 7.26 -8.37
CA ASP A 223 4.10 6.86 -9.77
C ASP A 223 3.81 5.34 -9.89
N VAL A 224 4.14 4.57 -8.85
CA VAL A 224 3.95 3.11 -8.81
C VAL A 224 2.61 2.71 -8.20
N LEU A 225 2.16 3.39 -7.15
CA LEU A 225 0.92 3.07 -6.43
C LEU A 225 -0.21 3.92 -6.97
N THR A 226 -0.83 3.48 -8.07
CA THR A 226 -1.99 4.13 -8.68
C THR A 226 -3.16 3.14 -8.71
N THR A 227 -4.39 3.62 -8.84
CA THR A 227 -5.57 2.73 -8.96
C THR A 227 -5.44 1.78 -10.14
N GLU A 228 -4.90 2.23 -11.28
CA GLU A 228 -4.67 1.41 -12.47
C GLU A 228 -3.63 0.31 -12.21
N THR A 229 -2.43 0.68 -11.76
CA THR A 229 -1.34 -0.28 -11.53
C THR A 229 -1.66 -1.29 -10.43
N LEU A 230 -2.39 -0.89 -9.39
CA LEU A 230 -2.81 -1.79 -8.32
C LEU A 230 -3.95 -2.71 -8.76
N GLY A 231 -4.90 -2.22 -9.54
CA GLY A 231 -5.96 -3.04 -10.14
C GLY A 231 -5.38 -4.15 -10.99
N ASP A 232 -4.46 -3.82 -11.89
CA ASP A 232 -3.80 -4.78 -12.78
C ASP A 232 -2.95 -5.82 -12.02
N ALA A 233 -2.27 -5.40 -10.95
CA ALA A 233 -1.32 -6.26 -10.23
C ALA A 233 -1.96 -7.13 -9.14
N PHE A 234 -3.01 -6.65 -8.47
CA PHE A 234 -3.61 -7.33 -7.32
C PHE A 234 -5.00 -7.91 -7.59
N ASP A 235 -5.60 -7.64 -8.76
CA ASP A 235 -7.01 -7.96 -9.06
C ASP A 235 -7.93 -7.43 -7.95
N ALA A 236 -7.69 -6.18 -7.55
CA ALA A 236 -8.35 -5.54 -6.42
C ALA A 236 -8.76 -4.10 -6.76
N GLU A 237 -10.00 -3.75 -6.44
CA GLU A 237 -10.44 -2.36 -6.49
C GLU A 237 -9.76 -1.56 -5.36
N THR A 238 -9.07 -0.48 -5.72
CA THR A 238 -8.34 0.35 -4.77
C THR A 238 -8.58 1.82 -5.04
N LEU A 239 -8.74 2.57 -3.94
CA LEU A 239 -8.70 4.01 -3.97
C LEU A 239 -7.33 4.49 -3.52
N VAL A 240 -6.68 5.32 -4.34
CA VAL A 240 -5.40 5.95 -4.01
C VAL A 240 -5.59 7.46 -3.82
N THR A 241 -5.24 7.95 -2.64
CA THR A 241 -5.25 9.39 -2.31
C THR A 241 -3.91 9.83 -1.71
N GLY A 242 -3.75 11.09 -1.32
CA GLY A 242 -2.58 11.54 -0.57
C GLY A 242 -2.65 11.19 0.93
N GLN A 243 -1.54 10.75 1.53
CA GLN A 243 -1.47 10.54 2.98
C GLN A 243 -1.44 11.88 3.72
N PRO A 244 -2.34 12.14 4.68
CA PRO A 244 -2.27 13.34 5.49
C PRO A 244 -0.96 13.42 6.28
N GLY A 245 -0.21 14.51 6.08
CA GLY A 245 1.05 14.76 6.78
C GLY A 245 2.30 14.10 6.18
N PHE A 246 2.17 13.40 5.05
CA PHE A 246 3.29 12.77 4.34
C PHE A 246 3.21 13.03 2.83
N ASP A 247 4.36 13.15 2.17
CA ASP A 247 4.43 13.18 0.70
C ASP A 247 4.45 11.74 0.17
N ALA A 248 3.36 11.01 0.40
CA ALA A 248 3.22 9.60 0.06
C ALA A 248 1.76 9.23 -0.27
N PRO A 249 1.50 8.27 -1.17
CA PRO A 249 0.16 7.79 -1.46
C PRO A 249 -0.43 6.95 -0.33
N LEU A 250 -1.76 7.05 -0.15
CA LEU A 250 -2.59 6.24 0.73
C LEU A 250 -3.41 5.28 -0.11
N VAL A 251 -3.13 3.99 0.00
CA VAL A 251 -3.89 2.93 -0.65
C VAL A 251 -4.98 2.45 0.30
N THR A 252 -6.24 2.59 -0.14
CA THR A 252 -7.41 2.07 0.54
C THR A 252 -8.02 0.94 -0.31
N PRO A 253 -7.97 -0.33 0.15
CA PRO A 253 -8.67 -1.40 -0.55
C PRO A 253 -10.17 -1.17 -0.46
N LEU A 254 -10.85 -1.27 -1.59
CA LEU A 254 -12.29 -1.22 -1.66
C LEU A 254 -12.85 -2.63 -1.52
N ALA A 255 -14.05 -2.75 -0.95
CA ALA A 255 -14.70 -4.05 -0.88
C ALA A 255 -15.06 -4.47 -2.30
N ASP A 256 -14.70 -5.71 -2.66
CA ASP A 256 -15.07 -6.35 -3.90
C ASP A 256 -16.61 -6.47 -3.95
N ARG A 257 -17.24 -5.43 -4.47
CA ARG A 257 -18.70 -5.30 -4.60
C ARG A 257 -18.96 -5.21 -6.09
N ASP A 258 -19.95 -5.94 -6.58
CA ASP A 258 -20.37 -5.77 -7.97
C ASP A 258 -20.62 -4.27 -8.19
N PRO A 259 -19.92 -3.62 -9.15
CA PRO A 259 -20.04 -2.19 -9.34
C PRO A 259 -21.50 -1.86 -9.56
N VAL A 260 -22.04 -1.07 -8.62
CA VAL A 260 -23.37 -0.52 -8.77
C VAL A 260 -23.22 0.56 -9.83
N ASP A 261 -23.48 0.20 -11.10
CA ASP A 261 -23.53 1.13 -12.24
C ASP A 261 -24.73 2.08 -12.07
N ALA A 262 -24.59 2.98 -11.10
CA ALA A 262 -25.54 4.00 -10.73
C ALA A 262 -24.81 5.32 -10.53
N HIS A 263 -25.42 6.38 -11.03
CA HIS A 263 -24.98 7.74 -10.82
C HIS A 263 -25.74 8.35 -9.64
N VAL A 264 -25.02 8.96 -8.70
CA VAL A 264 -25.62 9.67 -7.57
C VAL A 264 -25.13 11.11 -7.50
N HIS A 265 -26.06 12.01 -7.16
CA HIS A 265 -25.74 13.42 -6.93
C HIS A 265 -25.78 13.74 -5.43
N VAL A 266 -24.64 14.07 -4.82
CA VAL A 266 -24.56 14.42 -3.40
C VAL A 266 -24.89 15.90 -3.23
N VAL A 267 -25.86 16.16 -2.36
CA VAL A 267 -26.34 17.48 -2.01
C VAL A 267 -26.06 17.71 -0.53
N GLY A 268 -25.14 18.63 -0.24
CA GLY A 268 -24.79 19.02 1.12
C GLY A 268 -23.37 19.54 1.24
N THR A 269 -23.03 20.02 2.43
CA THR A 269 -21.74 20.67 2.72
C THR A 269 -21.07 20.06 3.95
N GLY A 270 -19.78 20.33 4.11
CA GLY A 270 -18.99 19.91 5.26
C GLY A 270 -18.61 18.43 5.27
N THR A 271 -18.20 17.96 6.45
CA THR A 271 -17.56 16.63 6.62
C THR A 271 -18.51 15.47 6.39
N GLN A 272 -19.81 15.62 6.66
CA GLN A 272 -20.80 14.58 6.42
C GLN A 272 -21.02 14.34 4.92
N ALA A 273 -21.11 15.42 4.13
CA ALA A 273 -21.16 15.34 2.67
C ALA A 273 -19.86 14.75 2.09
N ALA A 274 -18.70 15.21 2.56
CA ALA A 274 -17.41 14.65 2.15
C ALA A 274 -17.29 13.14 2.42
N ALA A 275 -17.77 12.69 3.59
CA ALA A 275 -17.78 11.27 3.94
C ALA A 275 -18.76 10.46 3.08
N ALA A 276 -19.92 11.03 2.73
CA ALA A 276 -20.87 10.39 1.82
C ALA A 276 -20.27 10.22 0.41
N VAL A 277 -19.61 11.25 -0.13
CA VAL A 277 -18.90 11.18 -1.42
C VAL A 277 -17.87 10.06 -1.40
N ALA A 278 -16.99 10.05 -0.40
CA ALA A 278 -15.96 9.01 -0.29
C ALA A 278 -16.55 7.60 -0.19
N ARG A 279 -17.64 7.44 0.56
CA ARG A 279 -18.29 6.13 0.75
C ARG A 279 -18.98 5.62 -0.52
N LEU A 280 -19.61 6.51 -1.28
CA LEU A 280 -20.31 6.16 -2.52
C LEU A 280 -19.31 5.82 -3.62
N VAL A 281 -18.23 6.59 -3.78
CA VAL A 281 -17.13 6.25 -4.69
C VAL A 281 -16.47 4.93 -4.29
N ALA A 282 -16.22 4.72 -3.00
CA ALA A 282 -15.68 3.46 -2.47
C ALA A 282 -16.59 2.24 -2.70
N ALA A 283 -17.86 2.45 -3.05
CA ALA A 283 -18.81 1.40 -3.42
C ALA A 283 -19.01 1.27 -4.94
N GLY A 284 -18.18 1.93 -5.75
CA GLY A 284 -18.19 1.84 -7.20
C GLY A 284 -19.23 2.73 -7.90
N LEU A 285 -19.87 3.67 -7.21
CA LEU A 285 -20.86 4.57 -7.81
C LEU A 285 -20.18 5.77 -8.48
N THR A 286 -20.76 6.23 -9.60
CA THR A 286 -20.36 7.51 -10.19
C THR A 286 -20.97 8.65 -9.38
N VAL A 287 -20.14 9.54 -8.82
CA VAL A 287 -20.61 10.61 -7.93
C VAL A 287 -20.43 11.98 -8.57
N SER A 288 -21.47 12.81 -8.48
CA SER A 288 -21.37 14.26 -8.67
C SER A 288 -21.78 14.99 -7.39
N VAL A 289 -21.29 16.22 -7.19
CA VAL A 289 -21.54 16.99 -5.96
C VAL A 289 -21.98 18.41 -6.31
N GLY A 290 -23.03 18.91 -5.69
CA GLY A 290 -23.41 20.31 -5.88
C GLY A 290 -24.77 20.71 -5.31
N VAL A 291 -25.04 22.01 -5.16
CA VAL A 291 -24.06 23.10 -5.22
C VAL A 291 -23.31 23.20 -3.89
N VAL A 292 -21.98 23.34 -3.95
CA VAL A 292 -21.10 23.40 -2.77
C VAL A 292 -20.13 24.59 -2.87
N PRO A 293 -19.82 25.30 -1.78
CA PRO A 293 -18.80 26.35 -1.80
C PRO A 293 -17.40 25.82 -2.17
N ALA A 294 -16.62 26.58 -2.92
CA ALA A 294 -15.22 26.27 -3.16
C ALA A 294 -14.44 26.29 -1.83
N GLY A 295 -13.64 25.25 -1.59
CA GLY A 295 -12.91 25.03 -0.32
C GLY A 295 -13.75 24.40 0.79
N ASP A 296 -15.00 24.01 0.52
CA ASP A 296 -15.74 23.14 1.43
C ASP A 296 -15.20 21.70 1.35
N ALA A 297 -15.28 20.97 2.46
CA ALA A 297 -14.77 19.61 2.57
C ALA A 297 -15.36 18.64 1.51
N ALA A 298 -16.62 18.83 1.10
CA ALA A 298 -17.23 17.99 0.07
C ALA A 298 -16.70 18.31 -1.33
N ALA A 299 -16.39 19.58 -1.62
CA ALA A 299 -15.79 20.00 -2.88
C ALA A 299 -14.33 19.53 -2.99
N GLU A 300 -13.56 19.64 -1.90
CA GLU A 300 -12.19 19.13 -1.83
C GLU A 300 -12.18 17.62 -2.05
N ARG A 301 -13.05 16.88 -1.34
CA ARG A 301 -13.16 15.42 -1.52
C ARG A 301 -13.60 15.01 -2.91
N ALA A 302 -14.53 15.73 -3.53
CA ALA A 302 -14.92 15.46 -4.91
C ALA A 302 -13.73 15.64 -5.87
N THR A 303 -12.92 16.67 -5.66
CA THR A 303 -11.71 16.92 -6.46
C THR A 303 -10.66 15.83 -6.25
N GLU A 304 -10.43 15.41 -5.00
CA GLU A 304 -9.50 14.32 -4.65
C GLU A 304 -9.87 12.99 -5.32
N LEU A 305 -11.15 12.75 -5.57
CA LEU A 305 -11.71 11.51 -6.12
C LEU A 305 -12.13 11.64 -7.59
N ASP A 306 -11.71 12.71 -8.28
CA ASP A 306 -12.04 13.01 -9.69
C ASP A 306 -13.55 12.97 -10.01
N CYS A 307 -14.37 13.45 -9.07
CA CYS A 307 -15.83 13.55 -9.19
C CYS A 307 -16.24 14.92 -9.75
N GLU A 308 -17.32 14.98 -10.54
CA GLU A 308 -17.85 16.25 -11.05
C GLU A 308 -18.44 17.09 -9.90
N ALA A 309 -17.89 18.28 -9.66
CA ALA A 309 -18.34 19.18 -8.60
C ALA A 309 -18.81 20.54 -9.16
N VAL A 310 -20.06 20.92 -8.85
CA VAL A 310 -20.59 22.26 -9.12
C VAL A 310 -20.26 23.16 -7.94
N THR A 311 -19.21 23.97 -8.10
CA THR A 311 -18.69 24.85 -7.04
C THR A 311 -19.06 26.31 -7.24
N VAL A 312 -19.28 27.04 -6.15
CA VAL A 312 -19.51 28.49 -6.14
C VAL A 312 -18.51 29.20 -5.23
N PRO A 313 -18.21 30.49 -5.44
CA PRO A 313 -17.36 31.25 -4.53
C PRO A 313 -17.91 31.25 -3.09
N PRO A 314 -17.07 31.13 -2.06
CA PRO A 314 -17.52 31.12 -0.68
C PRO A 314 -18.21 32.44 -0.30
N PHE A 315 -19.29 32.34 0.48
CA PHE A 315 -20.13 33.47 0.93
C PHE A 315 -20.85 34.25 -0.18
N ALA A 316 -20.70 33.85 -1.45
CA ALA A 316 -21.54 34.33 -2.53
C ALA A 316 -22.86 33.55 -2.54
N GLY A 317 -23.95 34.23 -2.91
CA GLY A 317 -25.18 33.52 -3.24
C GLY A 317 -24.98 32.61 -4.44
N VAL A 318 -25.74 31.53 -4.54
CA VAL A 318 -25.66 30.65 -5.71
C VAL A 318 -26.26 31.37 -6.93
N ASP A 319 -25.53 31.40 -8.03
CA ASP A 319 -26.00 31.96 -9.30
C ASP A 319 -26.97 31.00 -10.03
N GLU A 320 -27.69 31.51 -11.02
CA GLU A 320 -28.70 30.71 -11.75
C GLU A 320 -28.07 29.58 -12.56
N HIS A 321 -26.90 29.79 -13.15
CA HIS A 321 -26.22 28.80 -13.97
C HIS A 321 -25.75 27.60 -13.13
N SER A 322 -25.13 27.86 -11.97
CA SER A 322 -24.72 26.81 -11.03
C SER A 322 -25.91 26.00 -10.49
N ARG A 323 -27.04 26.66 -10.18
CA ARG A 323 -28.28 25.96 -9.78
C ARG A 323 -28.83 25.07 -10.89
N GLU A 324 -28.87 25.57 -12.12
CA GLU A 324 -29.37 24.83 -13.27
C GLU A 324 -28.51 23.58 -13.53
N ARG A 325 -27.17 23.73 -13.54
CA ARG A 325 -26.26 22.60 -13.74
C ARG A 325 -26.38 21.54 -12.65
N ALA A 326 -26.41 21.93 -11.38
CA ALA A 326 -26.60 20.97 -10.28
C ALA A 326 -27.98 20.28 -10.36
N SER A 327 -29.03 21.01 -10.75
CA SER A 327 -30.36 20.43 -10.94
C SER A 327 -30.43 19.47 -12.13
N GLU A 328 -29.64 19.70 -13.19
CA GLU A 328 -29.47 18.76 -14.31
C GLU A 328 -28.79 17.47 -13.85
N LEU A 329 -27.66 17.57 -13.17
CA LEU A 329 -26.95 16.42 -12.60
C LEU A 329 -27.84 15.61 -11.67
N ALA A 330 -28.61 16.27 -10.79
CA ALA A 330 -29.58 15.60 -9.92
C ALA A 330 -30.74 14.90 -10.67
N ARG A 331 -31.11 15.39 -11.86
CA ARG A 331 -32.15 14.77 -12.72
C ARG A 331 -31.65 13.59 -13.53
N GLU A 332 -30.37 13.62 -13.89
CA GLU A 332 -29.66 12.56 -14.62
C GLU A 332 -29.25 11.42 -13.69
N ALA A 333 -28.95 11.73 -12.43
CA ALA A 333 -28.66 10.76 -11.39
C ALA A 333 -29.83 9.82 -11.07
N ASP A 334 -29.50 8.59 -10.67
CA ASP A 334 -30.44 7.57 -10.22
C ASP A 334 -31.04 7.93 -8.84
N ALA A 335 -30.27 8.64 -8.03
CA ALA A 335 -30.72 9.23 -6.76
C ALA A 335 -29.90 10.48 -6.40
N ALA A 336 -30.50 11.39 -5.64
CA ALA A 336 -29.74 12.41 -4.91
C ALA A 336 -29.56 11.99 -3.44
N VAL A 337 -28.35 12.18 -2.94
CA VAL A 337 -27.96 11.84 -1.57
C VAL A 337 -27.86 13.12 -0.76
N LEU A 338 -28.72 13.27 0.24
CA LEU A 338 -28.73 14.40 1.17
C LEU A 338 -27.83 14.07 2.35
N ALA A 339 -26.69 14.77 2.47
CA ALA A 339 -25.72 14.53 3.52
C ALA A 339 -25.24 15.86 4.11
N GLY A 340 -25.53 16.12 5.38
CA GLY A 340 -25.23 17.40 6.02
C GLY A 340 -26.25 18.51 5.68
N ASP A 341 -25.84 19.76 5.86
CA ASP A 341 -26.69 20.91 5.56
C ASP A 341 -26.71 21.17 4.06
N ALA A 342 -27.87 20.92 3.44
CA ALA A 342 -28.14 21.23 2.05
C ALA A 342 -28.32 22.74 1.83
N GLY A 343 -28.70 23.51 2.86
CA GLY A 343 -29.03 24.93 2.75
C GLY A 343 -30.23 25.24 1.83
N ASP A 344 -30.72 26.48 1.89
CA ASP A 344 -31.86 26.90 1.05
C ASP A 344 -31.54 26.88 -0.45
N ALA A 345 -30.27 27.08 -0.80
CA ALA A 345 -29.83 27.16 -2.18
C ALA A 345 -29.98 25.84 -2.95
N ASN A 346 -29.90 24.71 -2.25
CA ASN A 346 -30.05 23.40 -2.88
C ASN A 346 -31.48 22.86 -2.87
N GLN A 347 -32.47 23.58 -2.32
CA GLN A 347 -33.87 23.10 -2.33
C GLN A 347 -34.38 22.79 -3.75
N SER A 348 -33.97 23.59 -4.74
CA SER A 348 -34.30 23.37 -6.15
C SER A 348 -33.65 22.10 -6.72
N VAL A 349 -32.42 21.80 -6.31
CA VAL A 349 -31.68 20.59 -6.68
C VAL A 349 -32.33 19.35 -6.06
N VAL A 350 -32.69 19.42 -4.78
CA VAL A 350 -33.42 18.35 -4.06
C VAL A 350 -34.77 18.07 -4.72
N ALA A 351 -35.51 19.13 -5.10
CA ALA A 351 -36.81 18.99 -5.75
C ALA A 351 -36.70 18.43 -7.18
N ALA A 352 -35.57 18.63 -7.86
CA ALA A 352 -35.31 18.12 -9.19
C ALA A 352 -34.97 16.61 -9.20
N ALA A 353 -34.49 16.08 -8.07
CA ALA A 353 -34.11 14.69 -7.95
C ALA A 353 -35.32 13.73 -8.08
N ARG A 354 -35.11 12.63 -8.79
CA ARG A 354 -36.17 11.60 -8.97
C ARG A 354 -36.46 10.85 -7.68
N ARG A 355 -35.42 10.60 -6.89
CA ARG A 355 -35.37 9.81 -5.64
C ARG A 355 -34.39 10.46 -4.67
N LEU A 356 -34.64 10.29 -3.38
CA LEU A 356 -33.82 10.86 -2.32
C LEU A 356 -33.37 9.78 -1.35
N VAL A 357 -32.08 9.80 -1.01
CA VAL A 357 -31.52 9.07 0.13
C VAL A 357 -30.94 10.09 1.09
N ALA A 358 -31.37 10.09 2.34
CA ALA A 358 -30.89 11.04 3.35
C ALA A 358 -30.03 10.32 4.39
N VAL A 359 -28.87 10.90 4.69
CA VAL A 359 -28.00 10.47 5.79
C VAL A 359 -28.57 11.00 7.10
N GLU A 360 -28.71 10.13 8.09
CA GLU A 360 -29.14 10.54 9.43
C GLU A 360 -28.23 11.63 10.02
N GLY A 361 -28.81 12.73 10.49
CA GLY A 361 -28.07 13.88 11.02
C GLY A 361 -28.92 15.12 11.25
N GLU A 362 -28.28 16.21 11.71
CA GLU A 362 -28.92 17.53 11.79
C GLU A 362 -29.17 18.09 10.39
N GLY A 363 -30.37 18.62 10.13
CA GLY A 363 -30.71 19.27 8.86
C GLY A 363 -31.45 18.40 7.83
N VAL A 364 -31.82 17.15 8.15
CA VAL A 364 -32.64 16.32 7.25
C VAL A 364 -33.98 17.04 6.97
N PRO A 365 -34.25 17.46 5.72
CA PRO A 365 -35.51 18.12 5.42
C PRO A 365 -36.67 17.18 5.69
N ARG A 366 -37.76 17.68 6.28
CA ARG A 366 -39.02 16.95 6.45
C ARG A 366 -39.67 16.78 5.08
N VAL A 367 -39.16 15.88 4.26
CA VAL A 367 -39.69 15.58 2.92
C VAL A 367 -40.88 14.61 3.05
N GLU A 368 -41.90 14.82 2.22
CA GLU A 368 -43.17 14.08 2.22
C GLU A 368 -42.98 12.55 2.11
N SER A 369 -43.70 11.81 2.95
CA SER A 369 -43.65 10.35 3.04
C SER A 369 -43.86 9.67 1.68
N GLY A 370 -42.83 8.95 1.20
CA GLY A 370 -42.93 8.05 0.04
C GLY A 370 -41.77 8.11 -0.96
N ARG A 371 -40.91 9.14 -0.93
CA ARG A 371 -39.80 9.33 -1.91
C ARG A 371 -38.40 9.36 -1.31
N THR A 372 -38.28 9.23 0.01
CA THR A 372 -37.03 9.38 0.74
C THR A 372 -36.73 8.12 1.56
N THR A 373 -35.55 7.55 1.35
CA THR A 373 -34.98 6.51 2.22
C THR A 373 -34.01 7.16 3.18
N VAL A 374 -34.13 6.88 4.48
CA VAL A 374 -33.20 7.39 5.51
C VAL A 374 -32.27 6.26 5.93
N THR A 375 -30.98 6.55 6.02
CA THR A 375 -29.95 5.57 6.37
C THR A 375 -28.78 6.27 7.07
N ASP A 376 -27.97 5.52 7.80
CA ASP A 376 -26.70 6.02 8.28
C ASP A 376 -25.67 6.10 7.12
N ILE A 377 -24.51 6.67 7.40
CA ILE A 377 -23.49 6.83 6.36
C ILE A 377 -22.93 5.48 5.88
N GLU A 378 -22.99 4.44 6.71
CA GLU A 378 -22.42 3.13 6.41
C GLU A 378 -23.30 2.35 5.43
N GLY A 379 -24.62 2.48 5.57
CA GLY A 379 -25.67 1.86 4.76
C GLY A 379 -26.07 2.64 3.51
N LEU A 380 -25.41 3.78 3.22
CA LEU A 380 -25.64 4.59 2.02
C LEU A 380 -25.58 3.77 0.72
N PRO A 381 -24.52 2.96 0.45
CA PRO A 381 -24.46 2.19 -0.78
C PRO A 381 -25.62 1.19 -0.92
N GLU A 382 -25.97 0.50 0.16
CA GLU A 382 -27.07 -0.47 0.18
C GLU A 382 -28.42 0.22 -0.04
N ALA A 383 -28.62 1.40 0.53
CA ALA A 383 -29.84 2.18 0.35
C ALA A 383 -30.00 2.68 -1.10
N VAL A 384 -28.89 3.05 -1.76
CA VAL A 384 -28.90 3.41 -3.18
C VAL A 384 -29.13 2.18 -4.06
N ALA A 385 -28.47 1.06 -3.77
CA ALA A 385 -28.61 -0.18 -4.52
C ALA A 385 -30.00 -0.83 -4.38
N ALA A 386 -30.70 -0.61 -3.26
CA ALA A 386 -32.05 -1.13 -3.03
C ALA A 386 -33.17 -0.36 -3.79
N LEU A 387 -32.82 0.66 -4.59
CA LEU A 387 -33.80 1.41 -5.36
C LEU A 387 -34.35 0.56 -6.53
N PRO A 388 -35.68 0.60 -6.79
CA PRO A 388 -36.43 -0.46 -7.49
C PRO A 388 -36.13 -0.71 -8.98
N ASP A 389 -35.11 -0.08 -9.59
CA ASP A 389 -34.65 -0.36 -10.97
C ASP A 389 -33.32 -1.17 -11.02
N TYR A 390 -32.78 -1.57 -9.87
CA TYR A 390 -31.54 -2.36 -9.79
C TYR A 390 -31.69 -3.80 -10.31
N ASP A 391 -32.84 -4.44 -10.06
CA ASP A 391 -33.07 -5.86 -10.39
C ASP A 391 -33.12 -6.15 -11.92
N GLU A 392 -33.58 -5.21 -12.75
CA GLU A 392 -33.62 -5.38 -14.20
C GLU A 392 -32.22 -5.33 -14.85
N ARG A 393 -31.28 -4.60 -14.24
CA ARG A 393 -29.90 -4.47 -14.76
C ARG A 393 -28.95 -5.51 -14.19
N LYS A 394 -29.11 -5.91 -12.92
CA LYS A 394 -28.38 -7.05 -12.33
C LYS A 394 -28.55 -8.33 -13.18
N SER A 395 -29.78 -8.59 -13.62
CA SER A 395 -30.10 -9.71 -14.53
C SER A 395 -29.41 -9.63 -15.90
N ARG A 396 -29.00 -8.43 -16.35
CA ARG A 396 -28.33 -8.20 -17.64
C ARG A 396 -26.82 -8.35 -17.49
N SER A 397 -26.24 -7.85 -16.41
CA SER A 397 -24.81 -8.00 -16.07
C SER A 397 -24.46 -9.45 -15.72
N GLU A 398 -25.34 -10.17 -15.01
CA GLU A 398 -25.18 -11.61 -14.73
C GLU A 398 -25.17 -12.46 -16.02
N ARG A 399 -26.00 -12.11 -17.02
CA ARG A 399 -26.02 -12.81 -18.33
C ARG A 399 -24.75 -12.56 -19.14
N VAL A 400 -24.20 -11.35 -19.11
CA VAL A 400 -22.92 -11.03 -19.78
C VAL A 400 -21.73 -11.71 -19.08
N ARG A 401 -21.81 -11.92 -17.75
CA ARG A 401 -20.79 -12.64 -16.97
C ARG A 401 -20.80 -14.14 -17.27
N GLN A 402 -21.98 -14.75 -17.40
CA GLN A 402 -22.12 -16.14 -17.84
C GLN A 402 -21.46 -16.35 -19.22
N GLU A 403 -21.68 -15.42 -20.16
CA GLU A 403 -21.10 -15.48 -21.51
C GLU A 403 -19.57 -15.23 -21.55
N ARG A 404 -19.00 -14.57 -20.55
CA ARG A 404 -17.54 -14.37 -20.41
C ARG A 404 -16.84 -15.51 -19.66
N GLN A 405 -17.50 -16.18 -18.73
CA GLN A 405 -16.95 -17.37 -18.04
C GLN A 405 -17.03 -18.63 -18.90
N ASP A 406 -17.94 -18.68 -19.87
CA ASP A 406 -18.07 -19.78 -20.84
C ASP A 406 -17.14 -19.63 -22.08
N ARG A 407 -16.29 -18.59 -22.12
CA ARG A 407 -15.27 -18.34 -23.16
C ARG A 407 -13.88 -18.42 -22.57
#